data_AF-A0A920GUG5-F1
#
_entry.id   AF-A0A920GUG5-F1
#
_cell.length_a   1.000
_cell.length_b   1.000
_cell.length_c   1.000
_cell.angle_alpha   90.00
_cell.angle_beta   90.00
_cell.angle_gamma   90.00
#
_symmetry.space_group_name_H-M   'P 1'
#
loop_
_entity.id
_entity.type
_entity.pdbx_description
1 polymer ?
#
loop_
_entity_poly.entity_id
_entity_poly.type
_entity_poly.pdbx_seq_one_letter_code
_entity_poly.pdbx_strand_id
1 'polypeptide(L)'
;MIIGDIKNTQEYIKLMNNIDAWYLDGFSPSKNPDLWTVELFKSLHDSCHENTTFSTYTSSGLVKNNLTESGFNHVRVEGFSNKGICLRAKLLSK
;
A
#
# COMPACT_ATOMS: atom_id res chain seq x y z
N MET A 1 -3.98 17.78 3.61
CA MET A 1 -5.18 16.90 3.56
C MET A 1 -5.75 16.99 2.15
N ILE A 2 -5.85 15.85 1.46
CA ILE A 2 -6.50 15.76 0.15
C ILE A 2 -7.91 15.26 0.41
N ILE A 3 -8.92 15.95 -0.12
CA ILE A 3 -10.33 15.59 0.07
C ILE A 3 -10.89 15.15 -1.28
N GLY A 4 -11.38 13.91 -1.36
CA GLY A 4 -12.00 13.36 -2.56
C GLY A 4 -11.89 11.83 -2.61
N ASP A 5 -12.47 11.24 -3.66
CA ASP A 5 -12.33 9.81 -3.95
C ASP A 5 -10.89 9.50 -4.37
N ILE A 6 -10.33 8.37 -3.92
CA ILE A 6 -8.97 7.96 -4.26
C ILE A 6 -8.78 7.77 -5.76
N LYS A 7 -9.80 7.32 -6.50
CA LYS A 7 -9.75 7.21 -7.97
C LYS A 7 -9.48 8.56 -8.64
N ASN A 8 -10.06 9.61 -8.10
CA ASN A 8 -9.99 10.96 -8.67
C ASN A 8 -8.80 11.77 -8.12
N THR A 9 -8.17 11.28 -7.05
CA THR A 9 -7.12 12.02 -6.32
C THR A 9 -5.77 11.31 -6.30
N GLN A 10 -5.66 10.09 -6.84
CA GLN A 10 -4.39 9.36 -6.91
C GLN A 10 -3.28 10.11 -7.66
N GLU A 11 -3.60 11.03 -8.57
CA GLU A 11 -2.57 11.82 -9.27
C GLU A 11 -1.73 12.68 -8.33
N TYR A 12 -2.31 13.14 -7.22
CA TYR A 12 -1.57 13.90 -6.21
C TYR A 12 -0.48 13.06 -5.53
N ILE A 13 -0.64 11.73 -5.47
CA ILE A 13 0.40 10.82 -4.96
C ILE A 13 1.63 10.85 -5.87
N LYS A 14 1.43 10.97 -7.19
CA LYS A 14 2.53 11.04 -8.17
C LYS A 14 3.37 12.32 -8.02
N LEU A 15 2.85 13.34 -7.34
CA LEU A 15 3.58 14.57 -7.02
C LEU A 15 4.41 14.44 -5.73
N MET A 16 4.18 13.38 -4.95
CA MET A 16 4.92 13.12 -3.72
C MET A 16 6.23 12.40 -4.03
N ASN A 17 7.25 12.66 -3.22
CA ASN A 17 8.55 12.01 -3.29
C ASN A 17 9.12 11.88 -1.87
N ASN A 18 10.10 11.00 -1.72
CA ASN A 18 10.82 10.76 -0.47
C ASN A 18 9.91 10.42 0.73
N ILE A 19 8.83 9.67 0.50
CA ILE A 19 7.94 9.24 1.58
C ILE A 19 8.63 8.18 2.43
N ASP A 20 8.71 8.36 3.75
CA ASP A 20 9.32 7.37 4.66
C ASP A 20 8.40 6.19 5.00
N ALA A 21 7.09 6.43 5.05
CA ALA A 21 6.12 5.41 5.45
C ALA A 21 4.74 5.62 4.80
N TRP A 22 4.16 4.52 4.33
CA TRP A 22 2.79 4.43 3.87
C TRP A 22 1.94 3.60 4.82
N TYR A 23 0.83 4.18 5.28
CA TYR A 23 -0.22 3.49 6.01
C TYR A 23 -1.43 3.33 5.10
N LEU A 24 -1.62 2.14 4.55
CA LEU A 24 -2.78 1.86 3.71
C LEU A 24 -3.89 1.27 4.57
N ASP A 25 -4.76 2.19 5.02
CA ASP A 25 -5.92 1.88 5.85
C ASP A 25 -7.21 2.33 5.17
N GLY A 26 -8.21 1.47 5.20
CA GLY A 26 -9.47 1.64 4.49
C GLY A 26 -10.31 0.37 4.53
N PHE A 27 -11.47 0.35 3.88
CA PHE A 27 -12.30 -0.84 3.86
C PHE A 27 -11.62 -2.03 3.16
N SER A 28 -12.06 -3.24 3.52
CA SER A 28 -11.49 -4.47 2.98
C SER A 28 -11.56 -4.46 1.44
N PRO A 29 -10.66 -5.17 0.75
CA PRO A 29 -10.66 -5.19 -0.72
C PRO A 29 -12.00 -5.61 -1.35
N SER A 30 -12.77 -6.45 -0.66
CA SER A 30 -14.12 -6.83 -1.08
C SER A 30 -15.15 -5.70 -0.99
N LYS A 31 -14.96 -4.74 -0.09
CA LYS A 31 -15.89 -3.61 0.16
C LYS A 31 -15.49 -2.35 -0.59
N ASN A 32 -14.19 -2.15 -0.82
CA ASN A 32 -13.68 -0.98 -1.53
C ASN A 32 -12.53 -1.38 -2.45
N PRO A 33 -12.80 -2.07 -3.57
CA PRO A 33 -11.76 -2.55 -4.50
C PRO A 33 -10.93 -1.41 -5.11
N ASP A 34 -11.51 -0.22 -5.18
CA ASP A 34 -10.92 0.97 -5.79
C ASP A 34 -9.68 1.49 -5.04
N LEU A 35 -9.59 1.19 -3.75
CA LEU A 35 -8.41 1.47 -2.93
C LEU A 35 -7.28 0.44 -3.15
N TRP A 36 -7.55 -0.68 -3.81
CA TRP A 36 -6.61 -1.80 -3.93
C TRP A 36 -6.33 -2.13 -5.39
N THR A 37 -6.08 -1.10 -6.21
CA THR A 37 -5.67 -1.24 -7.60
C THR A 37 -4.15 -1.33 -7.73
N VAL A 38 -3.64 -2.02 -8.75
CA VAL A 38 -2.19 -2.07 -9.01
C VAL A 38 -1.62 -0.69 -9.31
N GLU A 39 -2.39 0.15 -10.01
CA GLU A 39 -2.02 1.50 -10.42
C GLU A 39 -1.77 2.42 -9.22
N LEU A 40 -2.61 2.30 -8.18
CA LEU A 40 -2.39 3.03 -6.93
C LEU A 40 -1.08 2.57 -6.29
N PHE A 41 -0.86 1.27 -6.18
CA PHE A 41 0.35 0.72 -5.55
C PHE A 41 1.63 1.11 -6.30
N LYS A 42 1.61 1.17 -7.63
CA LYS A 42 2.71 1.72 -8.44
C LYS A 42 2.97 3.19 -8.12
N SER A 43 1.91 3.99 -8.01
CA SER A 43 2.05 5.40 -7.62
C SER A 43 2.64 5.56 -6.22
N LEU A 44 2.27 4.67 -5.27
CA LEU A 44 2.90 4.63 -3.94
C LEU A 44 4.39 4.30 -4.06
N HIS A 45 4.75 3.23 -4.79
CA HIS A 45 6.14 2.82 -5.03
C HIS A 45 7.00 3.96 -5.60
N ASP A 46 6.49 4.69 -6.58
CA ASP A 46 7.24 5.75 -7.24
C ASP A 46 7.53 6.93 -6.30
N SER A 47 6.64 7.20 -5.34
CA SER A 47 6.85 8.22 -4.30
C SER A 47 7.87 7.84 -3.22
N CYS A 48 8.32 6.58 -3.19
CA CYS A 48 9.18 6.04 -2.13
C CYS A 48 10.69 6.18 -2.42
N HIS A 49 11.48 6.23 -1.35
CA HIS A 49 12.92 6.01 -1.35
C HIS A 49 13.27 4.59 -0.84
N GLU A 50 14.55 4.23 -0.81
CA GLU A 50 15.00 2.87 -0.49
C GLU A 50 14.56 2.37 0.89
N ASN A 51 14.47 3.27 1.88
CA ASN A 51 14.13 2.91 3.25
C ASN A 51 12.62 3.03 3.55
N THR A 52 11.80 3.32 2.53
CA THR A 52 10.36 3.46 2.74
C THR A 52 9.73 2.16 3.21
N THR A 53 8.85 2.30 4.19
CA THR A 53 8.07 1.19 4.74
C THR A 53 6.60 1.31 4.37
N PHE A 54 5.94 0.17 4.28
CA PHE A 54 4.52 0.08 4.02
C PHE A 54 3.86 -0.85 5.03
N SER A 55 2.65 -0.51 5.48
CA SER A 55 1.85 -1.41 6.31
C SER A 55 0.37 -1.35 5.96
N THR A 56 -0.30 -2.49 6.10
CA THR A 56 -1.75 -2.59 5.99
C THR A 56 -2.28 -3.73 6.86
N TYR A 57 -3.53 -3.61 7.33
CA TYR A 57 -4.15 -4.64 8.17
C TYR A 57 -4.57 -5.88 7.39
N THR A 58 -4.78 -5.77 6.06
CA THR A 58 -5.29 -6.87 5.24
C THR A 58 -4.16 -7.78 4.76
N SER A 59 -4.40 -9.10 4.77
CA SER A 59 -3.50 -10.13 4.24
C SER A 59 -4.05 -10.83 2.99
N SER A 60 -4.96 -10.16 2.27
CA SER A 60 -5.65 -10.76 1.12
C SER A 60 -4.69 -11.13 -0.02
N GLY A 61 -5.08 -12.13 -0.82
CA GLY A 61 -4.33 -12.54 -2.02
C GLY A 61 -4.09 -11.38 -2.98
N LEU A 62 -5.14 -10.61 -3.26
CA LEU A 62 -5.09 -9.43 -4.12
C LEU A 62 -4.02 -8.42 -3.68
N VAL A 63 -4.00 -8.05 -2.39
CA VAL A 63 -3.06 -7.03 -1.90
C VAL A 63 -1.62 -7.52 -1.94
N LYS A 64 -1.39 -8.82 -1.66
CA LYS A 64 -0.06 -9.43 -1.80
C LYS A 64 0.42 -9.38 -3.25
N ASN A 65 -0.44 -9.72 -4.20
CA ASN A 65 -0.11 -9.69 -5.62
C ASN A 65 0.19 -8.26 -6.07
N ASN A 66 -0.66 -7.30 -5.71
CA ASN A 66 -0.44 -5.90 -6.07
C ASN A 66 0.86 -5.34 -5.51
N LEU A 67 1.21 -5.67 -4.25
CA LEU A 67 2.51 -5.29 -3.66
C LEU A 67 3.66 -5.84 -4.49
N THR A 68 3.64 -7.13 -4.83
CA THR A 68 4.68 -7.75 -5.66
C THR A 68 4.74 -7.12 -7.06
N GLU A 69 3.61 -6.94 -7.72
CA GLU A 69 3.53 -6.39 -9.09
C GLU A 69 3.93 -4.91 -9.17
N SER A 70 3.86 -4.18 -8.06
CA SER A 70 4.29 -2.79 -7.97
C SER A 70 5.74 -2.62 -7.49
N GLY A 71 6.48 -3.71 -7.26
CA GLY A 71 7.90 -3.66 -6.90
C GLY A 71 8.19 -3.70 -5.39
N PHE A 72 7.19 -3.96 -4.55
CA PHE A 72 7.42 -4.16 -3.12
C PHE A 72 7.69 -5.62 -2.78
N ASN A 73 8.62 -5.84 -1.85
CA ASN A 73 8.74 -7.10 -1.15
C ASN A 73 7.89 -7.06 0.12
N HIS A 74 6.99 -8.03 0.29
CA HIS A 74 6.07 -8.09 1.43
C HIS A 74 6.37 -9.26 2.36
N VAL A 75 6.15 -9.04 3.65
CA VAL A 75 6.26 -10.06 4.69
C VAL A 75 4.95 -10.13 5.47
N ARG A 76 4.60 -11.35 5.89
CA ARG A 76 3.51 -11.59 6.83
C ARG A 76 4.00 -11.31 8.23
N VAL A 77 3.26 -10.53 8.99
CA VAL A 77 3.53 -10.23 10.39
C VAL A 77 2.29 -10.56 11.22
N GLU A 78 2.49 -10.95 12.48
CA GLU A 78 1.38 -11.09 13.42
C GLU A 78 0.70 -9.74 13.61
N GLY A 79 -0.63 -9.74 13.53
CA GLY A 79 -1.45 -8.59 13.84
C GLY A 79 -1.49 -8.33 15.34
N PHE A 80 -1.98 -7.15 15.70
CA PHE A 80 -2.07 -6.75 17.10
C PHE A 80 -3.27 -7.41 17.79
N SER A 81 -3.06 -7.96 18.99
CA SER A 81 -4.10 -8.61 19.80
C SER A 81 -4.81 -9.73 19.03
N ASN A 82 -6.14 -9.72 18.97
CA ASN A 82 -6.92 -10.75 18.27
C ASN A 82 -6.94 -10.57 16.73
N LYS A 83 -6.20 -9.61 16.18
CA LYS A 83 -6.06 -9.50 14.72
C LYS A 83 -5.14 -10.62 14.25
N GLY A 84 -5.57 -11.30 13.18
CA GLY A 84 -4.78 -12.34 12.51
C GLY A 84 -3.54 -11.74 11.81
N ILE A 85 -3.17 -12.26 10.65
CA ILE A 85 -1.96 -11.82 9.95
C ILE A 85 -2.18 -10.45 9.28
N CYS A 86 -1.18 -9.56 9.38
CA CYS A 86 -1.09 -8.31 8.64
C CYS A 86 0.10 -8.33 7.66
N LEU A 87 0.18 -7.34 6.77
CA LEU A 87 1.29 -7.21 5.81
C LEU A 87 2.13 -5.98 6.14
N ARG A 88 3.45 -6.16 6.06
CA ARG A 88 4.42 -5.07 5.94
C ARG A 88 5.19 -5.25 4.65
N ALA A 89 5.55 -4.16 4.00
CA ALA A 89 6.36 -4.22 2.79
C ALA A 89 7.50 -3.19 2.83
N LYS A 90 8.55 -3.50 2.07
CA LYS A 90 9.70 -2.64 1.79
C LYS A 90 9.96 -2.66 0.30
N LEU A 91 10.65 -1.66 -0.22
CA LEU A 91 11.05 -1.66 -1.62
C LEU A 91 12.10 -2.76 -1.86
N LEU A 92 12.02 -3.38 -3.02
CA LEU A 92 13.19 -4.03 -3.61
C LEU A 92 14.10 -2.89 -4.11
N SER A 93 15.40 -2.93 -3.82
CA SER A 93 16.32 -1.83 -4.23
C SER A 93 16.09 -1.48 -5.71
N LYS A 94 15.93 -0.17 -5.97
CA LYS A 94 15.66 0.41 -7.30
C LYS A 94 16.85 0.23 -8.24
#